data_AF-A0A7J5F2I2-F1
#
_entry.id   AF-A0A7J5F2I2-F1
#
_cell.length_a   1.000
_cell.length_b   1.000
_cell.length_c   1.000
_cell.angle_alpha   90.00
_cell.angle_beta   90.00
_cell.angle_gamma   90.00
#
_symmetry.space_group_name_H-M   'P 1'
#
loop_
_entity.id
_entity.type
_entity.pdbx_description
1 polymer ?
#
loop_
_entity_poly.entity_id
_entity_poly.type
_entity_poly.pdbx_seq_one_letter_code
_entity_poly.pdbx_strand_id
1 'polypeptide(L)' 'RKAQAKNLLALMPRQALHAKRLGFVHPVTGEMMRFDSELPEDMSGLIVRLRDVHSGR' A
#
# COMPACT_ATOMS: atom_id res chain seq x y z
N ARG A 1 -9.81 -20.60 -6.15
CA ARG A 1 -9.90 -19.17 -6.53
C ARG A 1 -10.55 -18.31 -5.44
N LYS A 2 -11.85 -18.44 -5.09
CA LYS A 2 -12.48 -17.62 -4.02
C LYS A 2 -11.88 -17.81 -2.62
N ALA A 3 -11.64 -19.04 -2.18
CA ALA A 3 -11.01 -19.32 -0.88
C ALA A 3 -9.60 -18.73 -0.77
N GLN A 4 -8.83 -18.78 -1.86
CA GLN A 4 -7.48 -18.22 -1.93
C GLN A 4 -7.49 -16.69 -1.82
N ALA A 5 -8.41 -16.01 -2.52
CA ALA A 5 -8.59 -14.56 -2.39
C ALA A 5 -8.95 -14.16 -0.94
N LYS A 6 -9.84 -14.93 -0.28
CA LYS A 6 -10.21 -14.67 1.11
C LYS A 6 -9.03 -14.81 2.08
N ASN A 7 -8.17 -15.80 1.87
CA ASN A 7 -6.96 -16.00 2.69
C ASN A 7 -5.92 -14.88 2.48
N LEU A 8 -5.79 -14.38 1.25
CA LEU A 8 -4.89 -13.26 0.95
C LEU A 8 -5.39 -11.95 1.59
N LEU A 9 -6.69 -11.68 1.53
CA LEU A 9 -7.27 -10.50 2.18
C LEU A 9 -7.17 -10.56 3.71
N ALA A 10 -7.04 -11.74 4.31
CA ALA A 10 -6.77 -11.86 5.75
C ALA A 10 -5.37 -11.31 6.14
N LEU A 11 -4.42 -11.23 5.21
CA LEU A 11 -3.09 -10.62 5.44
C LEU A 11 -3.16 -9.10 5.62
N MET A 12 -4.24 -8.47 5.15
CA MET A 12 -4.46 -7.03 5.24
C MET A 12 -5.93 -6.80 5.64
N PRO A 13 -6.26 -6.88 6.95
CA PRO A 13 -7.63 -6.83 7.46
C PRO A 13 -8.26 -5.43 7.40
N ARG A 14 -7.68 -4.52 6.61
CA ARG A 14 -8.08 -3.13 6.43
C ARG A 14 -8.18 -2.83 4.94
N GLN A 15 -8.65 -1.63 4.61
CA GLN A 15 -8.70 -1.19 3.21
C GLN A 15 -7.30 -1.16 2.58
N ALA A 16 -7.22 -1.54 1.30
CA ALA A 16 -6.03 -1.46 0.46
C ALA A 16 -5.69 -0.01 0.07
N LEU A 17 -5.72 0.90 1.04
CA LEU A 17 -5.57 2.33 0.86
C LEU A 17 -4.40 2.83 1.72
N HIS A 18 -3.50 3.61 1.12
CA HIS A 18 -2.34 4.17 1.80
C HIS A 18 -1.92 5.49 1.14
N ALA A 19 -1.85 6.55 1.95
CA ALA A 19 -1.34 7.85 1.53
C ALA A 19 0.19 7.83 1.50
N LYS A 20 0.75 7.43 0.34
CA LYS A 20 2.19 7.30 0.12
C LYS A 20 2.93 8.63 0.16
N ARG A 21 2.31 9.68 -0.39
CA ARG A 21 2.94 10.98 -0.59
C ARG A 21 2.01 12.09 -0.15
N LEU A 22 2.55 13.04 0.60
CA LEU A 22 1.91 14.30 0.93
C LEU A 22 2.77 15.44 0.38
N GLY A 23 2.15 16.36 -0.35
CA GLY A 23 2.83 17.55 -0.86
C GLY A 23 1.95 18.78 -0.70
N PHE A 24 2.52 19.87 -0.21
CA PHE A 24 1.84 21.14 -0.03
C PHE A 24 2.86 22.29 0.00
N VAL A 25 2.38 23.52 -0.19
CA VAL A 25 3.16 24.74 0.00
C VAL A 25 3.17 25.08 1.48
N HIS A 26 4.35 25.22 2.09
CA HIS A 26 4.46 25.57 3.50
C HIS A 26 3.81 26.94 3.76
N PRO A 27 2.87 27.05 4.71
CA PRO A 27 2.03 28.24 4.84
C PRO A 27 2.79 29.50 5.30
N VAL A 28 3.97 29.33 5.90
CA VAL A 28 4.80 30.46 6.38
C VAL A 28 5.92 30.79 5.40
N THR A 29 6.60 29.79 4.84
CA THR A 29 7.80 30.00 4.01
C THR A 29 7.49 30.06 2.52
N GLY A 30 6.31 29.59 2.08
CA GLY A 30 5.96 29.51 0.66
C GLY A 30 6.70 28.41 -0.11
N GLU A 31 7.53 27.62 0.57
CA GLU A 31 8.32 26.56 -0.07
C GLU A 31 7.48 25.31 -0.34
N MET A 32 7.73 24.67 -1.48
CA MET A 32 7.12 23.37 -1.79
C MET A 32 7.72 22.28 -0.89
N MET A 33 6.89 21.68 -0.04
CA MET A 33 7.26 20.54 0.79
C MET A 33 6.73 19.24 0.20
N ARG A 34 7.49 18.16 0.35
CA ARG A 34 7.10 16.80 -0.04
C ARG A 34 7.54 15.82 1.04
N PHE A 35 6.62 14.94 1.41
CA PHE A 35 6.82 13.88 2.38
C PHE A 35 6.41 12.57 1.72
N ASP A 36 7.21 11.52 1.94
CA ASP A 36 6.91 10.16 1.52
C ASP A 36 6.91 9.24 2.75
N SER A 37 6.04 8.25 2.77
CA SER A 37 5.95 7.21 3.80
C SER A 37 6.27 5.84 3.20
N GLU A 38 6.81 4.89 3.95
CA GLU A 38 7.01 3.53 3.42
C GLU A 38 5.68 2.79 3.27
N LEU A 39 5.63 1.85 2.32
CA LEU A 39 4.45 1.01 2.18
C LEU A 39 4.35 0.10 3.42
N PRO A 40 3.19 0.03 4.10
CA PRO A 40 3.03 -0.83 5.27
C PRO A 40 3.28 -2.30 4.94
N GLU A 41 3.78 -3.04 5.93
CA GLU A 41 4.22 -4.43 5.76
C GLU A 41 3.08 -5.33 5.24
N ASP A 42 1.87 -5.17 5.77
CA ASP A 42 0.68 -5.92 5.35
C ASP A 42 0.36 -5.77 3.85
N MET A 43 0.42 -4.54 3.33
CA MET A 43 0.22 -4.23 1.92
C MET A 43 1.35 -4.78 1.07
N SER A 44 2.60 -4.63 1.53
CA SER A 44 3.77 -5.16 0.82
C SER A 44 3.70 -6.69 0.67
N GLY A 45 3.34 -7.39 1.74
CA GLY A 45 3.17 -8.85 1.74
C GLY A 45 2.01 -9.30 0.85
N LEU A 46 0.88 -8.59 0.90
CA LEU A 46 -0.25 -8.89 0.01
C LEU A 46 0.13 -8.74 -1.47
N ILE A 47 0.84 -7.67 -1.85
CA ILE A 47 1.26 -7.44 -3.23
C ILE A 47 2.18 -8.57 -3.73
N VAL A 48 3.15 -9.00 -2.92
CA VAL A 48 4.05 -10.11 -3.27
C VAL A 48 3.23 -11.37 -3.57
N ARG A 49 2.33 -11.74 -2.66
CA ARG A 49 1.50 -12.95 -2.83
C ARG A 49 0.56 -12.88 -4.03
N LEU A 50 -0.01 -11.70 -4.32
CA LEU A 50 -0.85 -11.51 -5.50
C LEU A 50 -0.05 -11.68 -6.80
N ARG A 51 1.21 -11.22 -6.84
CA ARG A 51 2.09 -11.41 -8.00
C ARG A 51 2.45 -12.88 -8.21
N ASP A 52 2.71 -13.63 -7.15
CA ASP A 52 3.01 -15.07 -7.23
C ASP A 52 1.82 -15.83 -7.85
N VAL A 53 0.62 -15.61 -7.28
CA VAL A 53 -0.63 -16.23 -7.76
C VAL A 53 -0.92 -15.88 -9.22
N HIS A 54 -0.70 -14.63 -9.63
CA HIS A 54 -0.86 -14.21 -11.02
C HIS A 54 0.16 -14.89 -11.95
N SER A 55 1.39 -15.06 -11.49
CA SER A 55 2.48 -15.67 -12.26
C SER A 55 2.41 -17.20 -12.33
N GLY A 56 1.39 -17.82 -11.70
CA GLY A 56 1.27 -19.28 -11.59
C GLY A 56 2.30 -19.92 -10.65
N ARG A 57 2.90 -19.14 -9.75
CA ARG A 57 3.80 -19.58 -8.68
C ARG A 57 3.05 -19.82 -7.37
#